data_AF-A0AA43UGP3-F1
#
_entry.id   AF-A0AA43UGP3-F1
#
_cell.length_a   1.000
_cell.length_b   1.000
_cell.length_c   1.000
_cell.angle_alpha   90.00
_cell.angle_beta   90.00
_cell.angle_gamma   90.00
#
_symmetry.space_group_name_H-M   'P 1'
#
loop_
_entity.id
_entity.type
_entity.pdbx_description
1 polymer ?
#
loop_
_entity_poly.entity_id
_entity_poly.type
_entity_poly.pdbx_seq_one_letter_code
_entity_poly.pdbx_strand_id
1 'polypeptide(L)'
;MRIVPFNNKTKSFKSWYDILNNCDVNVTLKSIVTGSVLLNFKGAINPNHPFAGLLSDDYFYAPVLAHILSHEKYGDFLIDAGLDKSYYKNKYGLFKGSLLQKYGSEFKQKLNQDTEYYIKKHDINLSGIFLTHLHMDHISAIRDLDDIPVYFSNKEKSMDIKPYYYAQYFKDISTINILNIDNTVETPILGKCINIFNDNSFWAIDTPGHTSGHLSYLVNSKEETILLTGDACYIYDNIKLKIAPSDYMWNISKAQKSLEKLLKFNDKYKLTKIIPGHDI
;
A
#
# COMPACT_ATOMS: atom_id res chain seq x y z
N MET A 1 -0.69 -13.08 -19.61
CA MET A 1 -1.04 -11.87 -18.85
C MET A 1 -1.78 -10.88 -19.75
N ARG A 2 -3.06 -10.64 -19.46
CA ARG A 2 -3.93 -9.65 -20.07
C ARG A 2 -3.86 -8.38 -19.21
N ILE A 3 -3.61 -7.24 -19.85
CA ILE A 3 -3.65 -5.93 -19.19
C ILE A 3 -4.98 -5.27 -19.56
N VAL A 4 -5.77 -4.91 -18.56
CA VAL A 4 -7.12 -4.37 -18.71
C VAL A 4 -7.19 -2.98 -18.06
N PRO A 5 -7.70 -1.94 -18.74
CA PRO A 5 -7.96 -0.67 -18.08
C PRO A 5 -9.13 -0.79 -17.10
N PHE A 6 -8.96 -0.28 -15.87
CA PHE A 6 -10.05 -0.17 -14.90
C PHE A 6 -10.87 1.08 -15.20
N ASN A 7 -12.13 0.89 -15.59
CA ASN A 7 -12.96 1.94 -16.21
C ASN A 7 -13.94 2.66 -15.27
N ASN A 8 -13.69 2.69 -13.96
CA ASN A 8 -14.52 3.46 -13.05
C ASN A 8 -14.13 4.93 -13.07
N LYS A 9 -15.14 5.79 -13.26
CA LYS A 9 -14.97 7.24 -13.25
C LYS A 9 -15.51 7.81 -11.96
N THR A 10 -14.63 8.41 -11.17
CA THR A 10 -15.03 9.25 -10.04
C THR A 10 -15.81 10.44 -10.56
N LYS A 11 -17.03 10.63 -10.06
CA LYS A 11 -17.81 11.85 -10.30
C LYS A 11 -17.26 12.97 -9.43
N SER A 12 -17.28 14.21 -9.93
CA SER A 12 -16.91 15.37 -9.12
C SER A 12 -17.94 15.59 -8.01
N PHE A 13 -17.47 15.91 -6.82
CA PHE A 13 -18.30 16.29 -5.68
C PHE A 13 -17.69 17.48 -4.94
N LYS A 14 -18.51 18.20 -4.17
CA LYS A 14 -18.09 19.46 -3.52
C LYS A 14 -17.41 19.21 -2.16
N SER A 15 -17.82 18.17 -1.45
CA SER A 15 -17.29 17.87 -0.11
C SER A 15 -17.19 16.38 0.14
N TRP A 16 -16.13 15.95 0.82
CA TRP A 16 -16.06 14.57 1.31
C TRP A 16 -17.09 14.27 2.39
N TYR A 17 -17.74 15.26 3.03
CA TYR A 17 -18.93 14.96 3.86
C TYR A 17 -20.03 14.26 3.05
N ASP A 18 -20.20 14.62 1.78
CA ASP A 18 -21.19 13.99 0.89
C ASP A 18 -20.85 12.54 0.57
N ILE A 19 -19.58 12.15 0.74
CA ILE A 19 -19.09 10.80 0.45
C ILE A 19 -19.06 9.97 1.73
N LEU A 20 -18.45 10.52 2.78
CA LEU A 20 -18.26 9.84 4.07
C LEU A 20 -19.59 9.55 4.76
N ASN A 21 -20.57 10.46 4.67
CA ASN A 21 -21.88 10.26 5.27
C ASN A 21 -22.86 9.43 4.40
N ASN A 22 -22.47 9.09 3.17
CA ASN A 22 -23.33 8.35 2.23
C ASN A 22 -22.65 7.04 1.81
N CYS A 23 -22.44 6.15 2.79
CA CYS A 23 -21.98 4.79 2.58
C CYS A 23 -22.86 3.81 3.35
N ASP A 24 -23.75 3.14 2.63
CA ASP A 24 -24.72 2.19 3.22
C ASP A 24 -24.26 0.73 3.15
N VAL A 25 -23.02 0.48 2.74
CA VAL A 25 -22.47 -0.88 2.62
C VAL A 25 -21.63 -1.26 3.82
N ASN A 26 -21.73 -2.54 4.22
CA ASN A 26 -20.84 -3.08 5.22
C ASN A 26 -19.52 -3.47 4.56
N VAL A 27 -18.46 -2.78 4.97
CA VAL A 27 -17.08 -3.08 4.61
C VAL A 27 -16.26 -3.15 5.88
N THR A 28 -15.42 -4.17 6.02
CA THR A 28 -14.51 -4.31 7.16
C THR A 28 -13.07 -4.42 6.68
N LEU A 29 -12.14 -4.02 7.54
CA LEU A 29 -10.72 -4.03 7.24
C LEU A 29 -9.94 -4.72 8.36
N LYS A 30 -9.10 -5.68 8.00
CA LYS A 30 -8.21 -6.37 8.93
C LYS A 30 -6.78 -6.38 8.42
N SER A 31 -5.88 -5.72 9.13
CA SER A 31 -4.43 -5.81 8.88
C SER A 31 -3.86 -7.12 9.43
N ILE A 32 -2.97 -7.75 8.66
CA ILE A 32 -2.18 -8.90 9.08
C ILE A 32 -0.69 -8.57 8.97
N VAL A 33 0.10 -9.09 9.91
CA VAL A 33 1.56 -8.91 9.91
C VAL A 33 2.20 -10.12 9.26
N THR A 34 2.77 -9.92 8.07
CA THR A 34 3.31 -10.99 7.21
C THR A 34 4.80 -11.24 7.42
N GLY A 35 5.42 -10.44 8.28
CA GLY A 35 6.84 -10.46 8.62
C GLY A 35 7.28 -9.09 9.10
N SER A 36 8.57 -8.81 9.01
CA SER A 36 9.14 -7.49 9.27
C SER A 36 10.30 -7.19 8.33
N VAL A 37 10.51 -5.90 8.06
CA VAL A 37 11.58 -5.35 7.23
C VAL A 37 12.53 -4.54 8.10
N LEU A 38 13.83 -4.64 7.83
CA LEU A 38 14.84 -3.82 8.49
C LEU A 38 14.85 -2.42 7.88
N LEU A 39 14.44 -1.42 8.66
CA LEU A 39 14.48 0.00 8.29
C LEU A 39 15.52 0.74 9.13
N ASN A 40 16.03 1.85 8.59
CA ASN A 40 16.81 2.83 9.33
C ASN A 40 15.88 3.98 9.76
N PHE A 41 15.93 4.40 11.02
CA PHE A 41 15.03 5.43 11.54
C PHE A 41 15.23 6.80 10.87
N LYS A 42 16.48 7.17 10.61
CA LYS A 42 16.85 8.37 9.85
C LYS A 42 16.43 8.30 8.38
N GLY A 43 16.20 7.10 7.84
CA GLY A 43 15.62 6.90 6.51
C GLY A 43 14.08 6.93 6.50
N ALA A 44 13.48 6.42 7.56
CA ALA A 44 12.03 6.40 7.76
C ALA A 44 11.43 7.80 7.98
N ILE A 45 12.25 8.78 8.35
CA ILE A 45 11.85 10.18 8.54
C ILE A 45 12.90 11.06 7.84
N ASN A 46 12.48 11.91 6.90
CA ASN A 46 13.42 12.74 6.14
C ASN A 46 14.31 13.62 7.05
N PRO A 47 15.62 13.34 7.16
CA PRO A 47 16.51 14.02 8.10
C PRO A 47 16.86 15.43 7.61
N ASN A 48 16.65 15.70 6.33
CA ASN A 48 16.90 17.01 5.73
C ASN A 48 15.69 17.95 5.83
N HIS A 49 14.59 17.49 6.43
CA HIS A 49 13.43 18.34 6.65
C HIS A 49 13.76 19.38 7.74
N PRO A 50 13.40 20.68 7.57
CA PRO A 50 13.77 21.74 8.52
C PRO A 50 13.33 21.50 9.97
N PHE A 51 12.30 20.68 10.16
CA PHE A 51 11.73 20.35 11.48
C PHE A 51 12.08 18.95 11.99
N ALA A 52 12.96 18.20 11.31
CA ALA A 52 13.32 16.83 11.70
C ALA A 52 14.06 16.75 13.05
N GLY A 53 14.84 17.80 13.38
CA GLY A 53 15.72 17.78 14.54
C GLY A 53 16.83 16.73 14.40
N LEU A 54 17.31 16.20 15.52
CA LEU A 54 18.27 15.10 15.54
C LEU A 54 17.53 13.77 15.54
N LEU A 55 17.72 12.98 14.49
CA LEU A 55 17.17 11.63 14.36
C LEU A 55 18.24 10.58 14.68
N SER A 56 17.84 9.49 15.32
CA SER A 56 18.74 8.35 15.54
C SER A 56 19.08 7.65 14.23
N ASP A 57 20.31 7.14 14.12
CA ASP A 57 20.78 6.31 13.00
C ASP A 57 20.59 4.80 13.27
N ASP A 58 19.68 4.47 14.19
CA ASP A 58 19.39 3.11 14.57
C ASP A 58 18.56 2.38 13.51
N TYR A 59 18.83 1.08 13.39
CA TYR A 59 18.02 0.17 12.59
C TYR A 59 17.00 -0.56 13.46
N PHE A 60 15.80 -0.75 12.93
CA PHE A 60 14.73 -1.48 13.61
C PHE A 60 13.94 -2.34 12.62
N TYR A 61 13.30 -3.38 13.14
CA TYR A 61 12.41 -4.21 12.35
C TYR A 61 10.98 -3.66 12.41
N ALA A 62 10.49 -3.15 11.30
CA ALA A 62 9.15 -2.63 11.14
C ALA A 62 8.24 -3.72 10.54
N PRO A 63 6.97 -3.86 10.94
CA PRO A 63 6.07 -4.88 10.39
C PRO A 63 5.87 -4.71 8.89
N VAL A 64 5.76 -5.82 8.16
CA VAL A 64 5.25 -5.84 6.79
C VAL A 64 3.78 -6.23 6.82
N LEU A 65 2.92 -5.36 6.32
CA LEU A 65 1.48 -5.50 6.39
C LEU A 65 0.87 -5.97 5.07
N ALA A 66 -0.21 -6.73 5.19
CA ALA A 66 -1.22 -6.87 4.16
C ALA A 66 -2.58 -6.63 4.82
N HIS A 67 -3.59 -6.22 4.05
CA HIS A 67 -4.91 -5.92 4.62
C HIS A 67 -6.00 -6.71 3.91
N ILE A 68 -6.86 -7.37 4.68
CA ILE A 68 -8.07 -8.03 4.19
C ILE A 68 -9.19 -7.01 4.24
N LEU A 69 -9.71 -6.67 3.06
CA LEU A 69 -10.90 -5.85 2.88
C LEU A 69 -12.09 -6.77 2.55
N SER A 70 -13.04 -6.92 3.46
CA SER A 70 -14.25 -7.70 3.22
C SER A 70 -15.39 -6.78 2.84
N HIS A 71 -15.95 -6.97 1.64
CA HIS A 71 -17.04 -6.16 1.13
C HIS A 71 -18.30 -7.00 0.89
N GLU A 72 -19.43 -6.62 1.50
CA GLU A 72 -20.66 -7.43 1.47
C GLU A 72 -21.19 -7.78 0.06
N LYS A 73 -20.90 -6.94 -0.94
CA LYS A 73 -21.33 -7.13 -2.35
C LYS A 73 -20.27 -7.72 -3.28
N TYR A 74 -18.99 -7.54 -2.98
CA TYR A 74 -17.89 -7.79 -3.93
C TYR A 74 -16.93 -8.90 -3.46
N GLY A 75 -17.10 -9.39 -2.23
CA GLY A 75 -16.27 -10.41 -1.63
C GLY A 75 -15.04 -9.84 -0.93
N ASP A 76 -14.04 -10.69 -0.72
CA ASP A 76 -12.82 -10.33 0.00
C ASP A 76 -11.71 -9.92 -0.96
N PHE A 77 -10.96 -8.89 -0.58
CA PHE A 77 -9.82 -8.39 -1.33
C PHE A 77 -8.60 -8.29 -0.43
N LEU A 78 -7.43 -8.43 -1.03
CA LEU A 78 -6.18 -7.99 -0.42
C LEU A 78 -5.89 -6.55 -0.81
N ILE A 79 -5.44 -5.75 0.15
CA ILE A 79 -4.73 -4.49 -0.09
C ILE A 79 -3.28 -4.72 0.32
N ASP A 80 -2.40 -4.66 -0.66
CA ASP A 80 -1.07 -5.26 -0.64
C ASP A 80 -1.10 -6.77 -0.30
N ALA A 81 -0.06 -7.48 -0.72
CA ALA A 81 0.05 -8.92 -0.56
C ALA A 81 1.03 -9.31 0.55
N GLY A 82 1.89 -8.41 1.04
CA GLY A 82 2.88 -8.75 2.05
C GLY A 82 3.95 -9.74 1.54
N LEU A 83 4.53 -10.50 2.47
CA LEU A 83 5.61 -11.46 2.21
C LEU A 83 5.08 -12.86 1.83
N ASP A 84 5.76 -13.49 0.86
CA ASP A 84 5.59 -14.92 0.53
C ASP A 84 6.34 -15.83 1.52
N LYS A 85 6.08 -17.14 1.49
CA LYS A 85 6.64 -18.08 2.50
C LYS A 85 8.14 -18.29 2.40
N SER A 86 8.79 -17.85 1.33
CA SER A 86 10.25 -18.03 1.17
C SER A 86 11.04 -17.18 2.16
N TYR A 87 10.46 -16.09 2.65
CA TYR A 87 11.09 -15.18 3.61
C TYR A 87 11.35 -15.82 4.97
N TYR A 88 10.64 -16.89 5.33
CA TYR A 88 10.93 -17.70 6.50
C TYR A 88 12.34 -18.33 6.46
N LYS A 89 12.82 -18.72 5.28
CA LYS A 89 14.13 -19.40 5.11
C LYS A 89 15.24 -18.48 4.61
N ASN A 90 14.90 -17.40 3.92
CA ASN A 90 15.84 -16.49 3.30
C ASN A 90 15.40 -15.04 3.51
N LYS A 91 16.26 -14.20 4.09
CA LYS A 91 15.97 -12.77 4.33
C LYS A 91 15.70 -11.95 3.06
N TYR A 92 16.02 -12.48 1.88
CA TYR A 92 15.72 -11.89 0.57
C TYR A 92 14.61 -12.62 -0.19
N GLY A 93 13.98 -13.61 0.42
CA GLY A 93 12.97 -14.45 -0.22
C GLY A 93 13.50 -15.14 -1.47
N LEU A 94 12.78 -14.99 -2.59
CA LEU A 94 13.14 -15.53 -3.90
C LEU A 94 13.81 -14.52 -4.84
N PHE A 95 14.20 -13.33 -4.35
CA PHE A 95 14.99 -12.40 -5.16
C PHE A 95 16.30 -13.03 -5.59
N LYS A 96 16.72 -12.66 -6.80
CA LYS A 96 17.98 -13.07 -7.40
C LYS A 96 18.66 -11.89 -8.08
N GLY A 97 19.95 -12.05 -8.34
CA GLY A 97 20.74 -11.16 -9.17
C GLY A 97 22.03 -10.72 -8.48
N SER A 98 22.96 -10.22 -9.28
CA SER A 98 24.32 -9.89 -8.82
C SER A 98 24.38 -8.71 -7.84
N LEU A 99 23.33 -7.88 -7.79
CA LEU A 99 23.27 -6.70 -6.94
C LEU A 99 22.41 -6.87 -5.68
N LEU A 100 21.79 -8.05 -5.50
CA LEU A 100 20.88 -8.31 -4.37
C LEU A 100 21.51 -8.07 -3.00
N GLN A 101 22.72 -8.59 -2.77
CA GLN A 101 23.39 -8.42 -1.47
C GLN A 101 23.74 -6.97 -1.14
N LYS A 102 23.85 -6.10 -2.16
CA LYS A 102 24.26 -4.71 -2.00
C LYS A 102 23.08 -3.76 -1.79
N TYR A 103 21.92 -4.05 -2.40
CA TYR A 103 20.78 -3.14 -2.43
C TYR A 103 19.46 -3.76 -1.96
N GLY A 104 19.43 -5.05 -1.66
CA GLY A 104 18.23 -5.73 -1.20
C GLY A 104 17.89 -5.40 0.25
N SER A 105 16.63 -5.12 0.51
CA SER A 105 16.10 -5.00 1.87
C SER A 105 16.15 -6.36 2.58
N GLU A 106 16.41 -6.33 3.88
CA GLU A 106 16.44 -7.52 4.72
C GLU A 106 15.12 -7.72 5.45
N PHE A 107 14.58 -8.94 5.39
CA PHE A 107 13.32 -9.28 6.01
C PHE A 107 13.46 -10.42 7.03
N LYS A 108 12.50 -10.49 7.96
CA LYS A 108 12.31 -11.60 8.89
C LYS A 108 10.86 -12.06 8.83
N GLN A 109 10.67 -13.37 8.82
CA GLN A 109 9.34 -13.97 8.85
C GLN A 109 9.38 -15.22 9.73
N LYS A 110 8.36 -15.41 10.58
CA LYS A 110 8.17 -16.64 11.35
C LYS A 110 7.51 -17.71 10.45
N LEU A 111 7.66 -18.98 10.83
CA LEU A 111 6.92 -20.06 10.16
C LEU A 111 5.43 -19.75 10.19
N ASN A 112 4.75 -19.92 9.05
CA ASN A 112 3.31 -19.71 8.89
C ASN A 112 2.85 -18.27 9.19
N GLN A 113 3.73 -17.29 8.99
CA GLN A 113 3.40 -15.87 9.09
C GLN A 113 3.07 -15.24 7.72
N ASP A 114 3.30 -15.96 6.62
CA ASP A 114 3.00 -15.49 5.26
C ASP A 114 1.49 -15.33 4.99
N THR A 115 1.18 -14.56 3.95
CA THR A 115 -0.21 -14.24 3.57
C THR A 115 -0.99 -15.47 3.12
N GLU A 116 -0.39 -16.36 2.32
CA GLU A 116 -1.05 -17.59 1.82
C GLU A 116 -1.53 -18.45 3.01
N TYR A 117 -0.69 -18.64 4.02
CA TYR A 117 -1.06 -19.36 5.23
C TYR A 117 -2.25 -18.73 5.95
N TYR A 118 -2.26 -17.40 6.11
CA TYR A 118 -3.36 -16.69 6.77
C TYR A 118 -4.68 -16.88 5.99
N ILE A 119 -4.65 -16.70 4.66
CA ILE A 119 -5.82 -16.89 3.79
C ILE A 119 -6.39 -18.31 3.93
N LYS A 120 -5.54 -19.34 3.82
CA LYS A 120 -5.95 -20.75 3.94
C LYS A 120 -6.48 -21.10 5.32
N LYS A 121 -5.84 -20.60 6.38
CA LYS A 121 -6.26 -20.87 7.77
C LYS A 121 -7.65 -20.30 8.07
N HIS A 122 -8.01 -19.19 7.42
CA HIS A 122 -9.25 -18.48 7.65
C HIS A 122 -10.32 -18.71 6.57
N ASP A 123 -10.05 -19.61 5.61
CA ASP A 123 -10.96 -19.94 4.50
C ASP A 123 -11.43 -18.71 3.72
N ILE A 124 -10.50 -17.78 3.46
CA ILE A 124 -10.79 -16.52 2.76
C ILE A 124 -10.73 -16.75 1.25
N ASN A 125 -11.81 -16.40 0.54
CA ASN A 125 -11.87 -16.51 -0.92
C ASN A 125 -11.69 -15.13 -1.57
N LEU A 126 -10.53 -14.91 -2.18
CA LEU A 126 -10.13 -13.61 -2.70
C LEU A 126 -10.73 -13.33 -4.09
N SER A 127 -11.38 -12.17 -4.22
CA SER A 127 -11.88 -11.60 -5.47
C SER A 127 -10.81 -10.80 -6.23
N GLY A 128 -9.71 -10.38 -5.57
CA GLY A 128 -8.62 -9.65 -6.18
C GLY A 128 -7.63 -9.02 -5.20
N ILE A 129 -6.58 -8.40 -5.74
CA ILE A 129 -5.51 -7.75 -4.98
C ILE A 129 -5.32 -6.31 -5.45
N PHE A 130 -5.54 -5.33 -4.57
CA PHE A 130 -5.24 -3.92 -4.81
C PHE A 130 -3.87 -3.57 -4.23
N LEU A 131 -2.96 -3.05 -5.04
CA LEU A 131 -1.60 -2.73 -4.60
C LEU A 131 -1.41 -1.22 -4.44
N THR A 132 -0.82 -0.83 -3.33
CA THR A 132 -0.34 0.54 -3.09
C THR A 132 0.77 0.87 -4.10
N HIS A 133 1.71 -0.04 -4.30
CA HIS A 133 2.80 0.05 -5.26
C HIS A 133 3.48 -1.32 -5.47
N LEU A 134 4.54 -1.37 -6.29
CA LEU A 134 5.17 -2.62 -6.73
C LEU A 134 6.47 -2.99 -6.00
N HIS A 135 6.66 -2.53 -4.75
CA HIS A 135 7.78 -3.01 -3.94
C HIS A 135 7.54 -4.41 -3.38
N MET A 136 8.64 -5.13 -3.17
CA MET A 136 8.64 -6.56 -2.86
C MET A 136 7.80 -6.93 -1.64
N ASP A 137 7.86 -6.14 -0.59
CA ASP A 137 7.12 -6.33 0.65
C ASP A 137 5.64 -6.03 0.54
N HIS A 138 5.20 -5.49 -0.60
CA HIS A 138 3.80 -5.24 -0.91
C HIS A 138 3.25 -6.25 -1.93
N ILE A 139 4.12 -7.00 -2.62
CA ILE A 139 3.70 -7.86 -3.73
C ILE A 139 4.17 -9.31 -3.61
N SER A 140 4.97 -9.63 -2.59
CA SER A 140 5.69 -10.90 -2.61
C SER A 140 4.78 -12.10 -2.61
N ALA A 141 3.78 -12.11 -1.73
CA ALA A 141 2.87 -13.25 -1.58
C ALA A 141 2.03 -13.55 -2.83
N ILE A 142 1.92 -12.63 -3.80
CA ILE A 142 1.16 -12.85 -5.05
C ILE A 142 1.56 -14.17 -5.72
N ARG A 143 2.84 -14.55 -5.66
CA ARG A 143 3.37 -15.79 -6.26
C ARG A 143 2.81 -17.08 -5.65
N ASP A 144 2.36 -17.00 -4.39
CA ASP A 144 1.89 -18.14 -3.59
C ASP A 144 0.35 -18.20 -3.52
N LEU A 145 -0.33 -17.22 -4.12
CA LEU A 145 -1.79 -17.14 -4.18
C LEU A 145 -2.30 -17.73 -5.51
N ASP A 146 -3.61 -18.01 -5.56
CA ASP A 146 -4.28 -18.42 -6.79
C ASP A 146 -4.21 -17.34 -7.87
N ASP A 147 -4.52 -17.70 -9.13
CA ASP A 147 -4.57 -16.75 -10.25
C ASP A 147 -5.75 -15.77 -10.11
N ILE A 148 -5.55 -14.74 -9.29
CA ILE A 148 -6.53 -13.71 -8.98
C ILE A 148 -6.15 -12.36 -9.62
N PRO A 149 -7.13 -11.54 -10.04
CA PRO A 149 -6.82 -10.27 -10.69
C PRO A 149 -6.09 -9.30 -9.76
N VAL A 150 -5.03 -8.67 -10.29
CA VAL A 150 -4.24 -7.68 -9.54
C VAL A 150 -4.48 -6.27 -10.09
N TYR A 151 -4.57 -5.28 -9.21
CA TYR A 151 -4.90 -3.89 -9.52
C TYR A 151 -3.80 -2.96 -9.02
N PHE A 152 -3.25 -2.11 -9.89
CA PHE A 152 -2.31 -1.07 -9.49
C PHE A 152 -2.36 0.13 -10.45
N SER A 153 -1.74 1.24 -10.05
CA SER A 153 -1.72 2.50 -10.80
C SER A 153 -1.04 2.39 -12.16
N ASN A 154 -1.56 3.10 -13.16
CA ASN A 154 -0.94 3.25 -14.48
C ASN A 154 0.46 3.90 -14.46
N LYS A 155 0.87 4.44 -13.31
CA LYS A 155 2.16 5.12 -13.10
C LYS A 155 3.20 4.25 -12.38
N GLU A 156 2.84 3.04 -11.99
CA GLU A 156 3.75 2.10 -11.34
C GLU A 156 4.73 1.46 -12.34
N LYS A 157 5.91 1.08 -11.82
CA LYS A 157 6.97 0.45 -12.59
C LYS A 157 7.48 -0.76 -11.84
N SER A 158 7.75 -1.83 -12.58
CA SER A 158 8.34 -3.05 -12.00
C SER A 158 9.73 -2.75 -11.41
N MET A 159 10.04 -3.41 -10.29
CA MET A 159 11.39 -3.42 -9.71
C MET A 159 12.35 -4.39 -10.42
N ASP A 160 11.84 -5.30 -11.26
CA ASP A 160 12.68 -6.31 -11.92
C ASP A 160 13.63 -5.63 -12.93
N ILE A 161 14.93 -5.69 -12.64
CA ILE A 161 16.02 -5.26 -13.52
C ILE A 161 16.94 -6.46 -13.77
N LYS A 162 16.65 -7.24 -14.81
CA LYS A 162 17.46 -8.44 -15.14
C LYS A 162 18.82 -8.06 -15.74
N PRO A 163 19.91 -8.79 -15.43
CA PRO A 163 20.02 -9.90 -14.47
C PRO A 163 20.38 -9.45 -13.03
N TYR A 164 20.29 -8.16 -12.72
CA TYR A 164 20.87 -7.54 -11.52
C TYR A 164 20.03 -7.68 -10.25
N TYR A 165 18.70 -7.56 -10.37
CA TYR A 165 17.76 -7.58 -9.24
C TYR A 165 16.37 -7.95 -9.74
N TYR A 166 15.90 -9.17 -9.50
CA TYR A 166 14.60 -9.62 -10.00
C TYR A 166 14.01 -10.80 -9.22
N ALA A 167 12.69 -10.93 -9.25
CA ALA A 167 11.96 -12.01 -8.58
C ALA A 167 10.74 -12.52 -9.34
N GLN A 168 10.25 -11.80 -10.38
CA GLN A 168 9.14 -12.22 -11.26
C GLN A 168 7.83 -12.56 -10.51
N TYR A 169 7.41 -11.72 -9.56
CA TYR A 169 6.21 -11.95 -8.73
C TYR A 169 4.90 -12.13 -9.50
N PHE A 170 4.80 -11.57 -10.71
CA PHE A 170 3.60 -11.64 -11.56
C PHE A 170 3.62 -12.76 -12.59
N LYS A 171 4.58 -13.69 -12.52
CA LYS A 171 4.80 -14.71 -13.57
C LYS A 171 3.53 -15.51 -13.87
N ASP A 172 2.78 -15.88 -12.84
CA ASP A 172 1.63 -16.77 -12.94
C ASP A 172 0.28 -16.01 -12.91
N ILE A 173 0.32 -14.68 -12.97
CA ILE A 173 -0.89 -13.84 -12.98
C ILE A 173 -1.39 -13.65 -14.41
N SER A 174 -2.64 -14.07 -14.65
CA SER A 174 -3.28 -13.95 -15.95
C SER A 174 -3.85 -12.58 -16.20
N THR A 175 -4.27 -11.83 -15.18
CA THR A 175 -5.00 -10.55 -15.33
C THR A 175 -4.43 -9.45 -14.45
N ILE A 176 -4.01 -8.36 -15.10
CA ILE A 176 -3.64 -7.10 -14.45
C ILE A 176 -4.65 -6.03 -14.86
N ASN A 177 -5.26 -5.38 -13.87
CA ASN A 177 -6.13 -4.24 -14.02
C ASN A 177 -5.37 -2.95 -13.71
N ILE A 178 -5.35 -2.03 -14.66
CA ILE A 178 -4.64 -0.76 -14.52
C ILE A 178 -5.60 0.32 -14.05
N LEU A 179 -5.39 0.80 -12.83
CA LEU A 179 -6.07 1.96 -12.26
C LEU A 179 -5.53 3.22 -12.95
N ASN A 180 -6.29 3.76 -13.91
CA ASN A 180 -5.89 4.96 -14.63
C ASN A 180 -6.26 6.22 -13.83
N ILE A 181 -5.36 6.60 -12.94
CA ILE A 181 -5.52 7.75 -12.05
C ILE A 181 -5.61 9.05 -12.84
N ASP A 182 -4.92 9.15 -13.98
CA ASP A 182 -4.86 10.40 -14.74
C ASP A 182 -6.18 10.81 -15.38
N ASN A 183 -7.08 9.85 -15.60
CA ASN A 183 -8.41 10.07 -16.16
C ASN A 183 -9.48 10.38 -15.10
N THR A 184 -9.09 10.57 -13.84
CA THR A 184 -10.00 10.93 -12.75
C THR A 184 -10.13 12.45 -12.60
N VAL A 185 -11.24 12.89 -12.01
CA VAL A 185 -11.45 14.28 -11.62
C VAL A 185 -10.70 14.60 -10.33
N GLU A 186 -10.31 15.85 -10.15
CA GLU A 186 -9.72 16.34 -8.91
C GLU A 186 -10.78 16.36 -7.79
N THR A 187 -10.49 15.70 -6.66
CA THR A 187 -11.35 15.73 -5.46
C THR A 187 -10.86 16.77 -4.46
N PRO A 188 -11.74 17.31 -3.60
CA PRO A 188 -11.34 18.26 -2.56
C PRO A 188 -10.28 17.65 -1.62
N ILE A 189 -9.19 18.38 -1.38
CA ILE A 189 -8.06 17.97 -0.53
C ILE A 189 -7.26 16.80 -1.09
N LEU A 190 -7.86 15.61 -1.25
CA LEU A 190 -7.16 14.38 -1.65
C LEU A 190 -6.74 14.33 -3.13
N GLY A 191 -7.19 15.27 -3.95
CA GLY A 191 -6.82 15.37 -5.36
C GLY A 191 -7.35 14.20 -6.18
N LYS A 192 -6.58 13.66 -7.13
CA LYS A 192 -7.02 12.53 -7.97
C LYS A 192 -7.33 11.28 -7.13
N CYS A 193 -8.56 10.78 -7.25
CA CYS A 193 -9.02 9.57 -6.55
C CYS A 193 -9.92 8.71 -7.44
N ILE A 194 -9.96 7.41 -7.21
CA ILE A 194 -10.89 6.44 -7.84
C ILE A 194 -11.80 5.87 -6.78
N ASN A 195 -13.12 6.04 -6.94
CA ASN A 195 -14.12 5.25 -6.19
C ASN A 195 -14.14 3.84 -6.80
N ILE A 196 -13.51 2.88 -6.14
CA ILE A 196 -13.23 1.55 -6.70
C ILE A 196 -14.53 0.79 -6.94
N PHE A 197 -15.48 0.85 -6.02
CA PHE A 197 -16.73 0.10 -6.12
C PHE A 197 -17.93 0.95 -6.56
N ASN A 198 -17.73 2.26 -6.76
CA ASN A 198 -18.79 3.25 -7.05
C ASN A 198 -19.90 3.34 -5.99
N ASP A 199 -19.68 2.81 -4.79
CA ASP A 199 -20.61 2.86 -3.64
C ASP A 199 -20.04 3.64 -2.44
N ASN A 200 -18.94 4.36 -2.66
CA ASN A 200 -18.24 5.21 -1.69
C ASN A 200 -17.50 4.46 -0.58
N SER A 201 -17.43 3.13 -0.63
CA SER A 201 -16.82 2.32 0.43
C SER A 201 -15.30 2.18 0.35
N PHE A 202 -14.75 2.27 -0.86
CA PHE A 202 -13.34 2.01 -1.08
C PHE A 202 -12.77 2.92 -2.16
N TRP A 203 -11.73 3.68 -1.80
CA TRP A 203 -11.15 4.70 -2.66
C TRP A 203 -9.64 4.52 -2.80
N ALA A 204 -9.14 4.53 -4.03
CA ALA A 204 -7.72 4.71 -4.31
C ALA A 204 -7.39 6.21 -4.41
N ILE A 205 -6.29 6.63 -3.78
CA ILE A 205 -5.85 8.02 -3.70
C ILE A 205 -4.44 8.13 -4.29
N ASP A 206 -4.25 9.01 -5.28
CA ASP A 206 -2.93 9.28 -5.86
C ASP A 206 -2.01 9.90 -4.80
N THR A 207 -0.94 9.19 -4.41
CA THR A 207 0.01 9.66 -3.38
C THR A 207 1.46 9.44 -3.82
N PRO A 208 1.87 10.02 -4.96
CA PRO A 208 3.19 9.81 -5.51
C PRO A 208 4.27 10.39 -4.60
N GLY A 209 5.44 9.78 -4.63
CA GLY A 209 6.57 10.18 -3.80
C GLY A 209 7.52 9.02 -3.60
N HIS A 210 7.04 7.97 -2.92
CA HIS A 210 7.76 6.71 -2.73
C HIS A 210 8.04 6.04 -4.07
N THR A 211 6.99 5.75 -4.81
CA THR A 211 7.05 5.46 -6.23
C THR A 211 6.29 6.54 -7.01
N SER A 212 6.42 6.53 -8.34
CA SER A 212 5.69 7.47 -9.20
C SER A 212 4.20 7.19 -9.26
N GLY A 213 3.76 5.96 -8.99
CA GLY A 213 2.37 5.54 -9.02
C GLY A 213 1.80 5.10 -7.68
N HIS A 214 2.48 5.42 -6.58
CA HIS A 214 2.05 5.05 -5.24
C HIS A 214 0.61 5.49 -4.95
N LEU A 215 -0.18 4.57 -4.40
CA LEU A 215 -1.56 4.77 -3.97
C LEU A 215 -1.68 4.62 -2.46
N SER A 216 -2.52 5.46 -1.86
CA SER A 216 -3.10 5.23 -0.54
C SER A 216 -4.55 4.79 -0.73
N TYR A 217 -5.12 4.14 0.28
CA TYR A 217 -6.51 3.69 0.22
C TYR A 217 -7.33 4.21 1.38
N LEU A 218 -8.55 4.68 1.09
CA LEU A 218 -9.53 5.06 2.09
C LEU A 218 -10.66 4.03 2.08
N VAL A 219 -10.86 3.39 3.22
CA VAL A 219 -11.98 2.49 3.50
C VAL A 219 -13.00 3.28 4.30
N ASN A 220 -14.22 3.35 3.79
CA ASN A 220 -15.31 4.10 4.39
C ASN A 220 -16.47 3.14 4.63
N SER A 221 -16.76 2.87 5.91
CA SER A 221 -17.87 2.04 6.34
C SER A 221 -18.86 2.87 7.14
N LYS A 222 -19.96 2.25 7.59
CA LYS A 222 -20.95 2.90 8.48
C LYS A 222 -20.36 3.33 9.82
N GLU A 223 -19.38 2.58 10.32
CA GLU A 223 -18.85 2.75 11.68
C GLU A 223 -17.45 3.37 11.69
N GLU A 224 -16.65 3.04 10.68
CA GLU A 224 -15.24 3.42 10.60
C GLU A 224 -14.87 4.01 9.25
N THR A 225 -14.12 5.11 9.28
CA THR A 225 -13.37 5.61 8.13
C THR A 225 -11.88 5.41 8.41
N ILE A 226 -11.24 4.52 7.64
CA ILE A 226 -9.85 4.11 7.83
C ILE A 226 -9.03 4.52 6.62
N LEU A 227 -7.90 5.20 6.85
CA LEU A 227 -6.92 5.53 5.83
C LEU A 227 -5.71 4.61 5.93
N LEU A 228 -5.48 3.81 4.91
CA LEU A 228 -4.24 3.08 4.66
C LEU A 228 -3.30 3.99 3.86
N THR A 229 -2.18 4.37 4.45
CA THR A 229 -1.26 5.30 3.78
C THR A 229 -0.31 4.62 2.82
N GLY A 230 -0.14 3.30 2.90
CA GLY A 230 1.00 2.61 2.31
C GLY A 230 2.31 3.33 2.70
N ASP A 231 3.22 3.39 1.74
CA ASP A 231 4.56 3.95 1.90
C ASP A 231 4.63 5.47 1.73
N ALA A 232 3.48 6.16 1.60
CA ALA A 232 3.41 7.60 1.80
C ALA A 232 3.70 7.99 3.27
N CYS A 233 3.59 7.02 4.19
CA CYS A 233 3.90 7.14 5.62
C CYS A 233 4.34 5.78 6.16
N TYR A 234 5.62 5.60 6.48
CA TYR A 234 6.13 4.33 6.99
C TYR A 234 5.64 4.06 8.41
N ILE A 235 5.77 5.04 9.31
CA ILE A 235 5.59 4.86 10.76
C ILE A 235 4.77 5.98 11.38
N TYR A 236 4.20 5.76 12.57
CA TYR A 236 3.40 6.76 13.27
C TYR A 236 4.18 8.05 13.56
N ASP A 237 5.51 7.99 13.68
CA ASP A 237 6.34 9.18 13.85
C ASP A 237 6.30 10.12 12.63
N ASN A 238 6.06 9.61 11.42
CA ASN A 238 5.82 10.46 10.25
C ASN A 238 4.58 11.35 10.46
N ILE A 239 3.52 10.80 11.07
CA ILE A 239 2.28 11.52 11.38
C ILE A 239 2.52 12.54 12.49
N LYS A 240 3.17 12.12 13.58
CA LYS A 240 3.45 12.99 14.74
C LYS A 240 4.30 14.20 14.35
N LEU A 241 5.37 13.95 13.59
CA LEU A 241 6.30 15.01 13.17
C LEU A 241 5.81 15.75 11.92
N LYS A 242 4.87 15.18 11.17
CA LYS A 242 4.41 15.66 9.85
C LYS A 242 5.53 15.68 8.80
N ILE A 243 6.39 14.67 8.85
CA ILE A 243 7.58 14.55 8.00
C ILE A 243 7.53 13.21 7.27
N ALA A 244 7.58 13.24 5.93
CA ALA A 244 7.58 12.04 5.11
C ALA A 244 8.90 11.25 5.23
N PRO A 245 8.91 9.96 4.86
CA PRO A 245 10.15 9.20 4.73
C PRO A 245 11.09 9.80 3.67
N SER A 246 12.36 9.36 3.65
CA SER A 246 13.34 9.75 2.63
C SER A 246 14.07 8.60 1.97
N ASP A 247 14.18 7.44 2.64
CA ASP A 247 14.77 6.25 2.04
C ASP A 247 13.84 5.66 0.98
N TYR A 248 14.43 4.97 0.00
CA TYR A 248 13.73 4.30 -1.11
C TYR A 248 12.73 5.19 -1.88
N MET A 249 13.00 6.50 -1.91
CA MET A 249 12.05 7.50 -2.39
C MET A 249 12.33 7.91 -3.85
N TRP A 250 11.33 7.82 -4.71
CA TRP A 250 11.42 8.37 -6.08
C TRP A 250 11.49 9.90 -6.09
N ASN A 251 10.73 10.56 -5.22
CA ASN A 251 10.72 12.02 -5.10
C ASN A 251 10.26 12.48 -3.71
N ILE A 252 11.23 12.92 -2.88
CA ILE A 252 11.00 13.36 -1.50
C ILE A 252 10.01 14.55 -1.41
N SER A 253 10.10 15.52 -2.32
CA SER A 253 9.18 16.68 -2.29
C SER A 253 7.73 16.27 -2.56
N LYS A 254 7.51 15.33 -3.49
CA LYS A 254 6.17 14.78 -3.74
C LYS A 254 5.69 13.90 -2.59
N ALA A 255 6.57 13.12 -1.98
CA ALA A 255 6.25 12.32 -0.80
C ALA A 255 5.75 13.19 0.35
N GLN A 256 6.46 14.29 0.64
CA GLN A 256 6.05 15.27 1.64
C GLN A 256 4.67 15.86 1.33
N LYS A 257 4.41 16.28 0.07
CA LYS A 257 3.10 16.79 -0.34
C LYS A 257 1.99 15.74 -0.22
N SER A 258 2.29 14.48 -0.54
CA SER A 258 1.35 13.37 -0.39
C SER A 258 1.00 13.15 1.08
N LEU A 259 1.98 13.11 1.99
CA LEU A 259 1.75 13.03 3.43
C LEU A 259 0.91 14.22 3.93
N GLU A 260 1.31 15.45 3.64
CA GLU A 260 0.61 16.67 4.07
C GLU A 260 -0.86 16.67 3.64
N LYS A 261 -1.13 16.20 2.43
CA LYS A 261 -2.49 16.07 1.90
C LYS A 261 -3.34 15.08 2.70
N LEU A 262 -2.78 13.91 3.02
CA LEU A 262 -3.43 12.89 3.84
C LEU A 262 -3.69 13.41 5.27
N LEU A 263 -2.70 14.07 5.87
CA LEU A 263 -2.83 14.66 7.21
C LEU A 263 -3.86 15.78 7.24
N LYS A 264 -3.88 16.66 6.23
CA LYS A 264 -4.89 17.72 6.09
C LYS A 264 -6.30 17.15 5.93
N PHE A 265 -6.43 16.04 5.21
CA PHE A 265 -7.70 15.33 5.08
C PHE A 265 -8.19 14.81 6.44
N ASN A 266 -7.30 14.14 7.18
CA ASN A 266 -7.61 13.66 8.52
C ASN A 266 -7.92 14.79 9.51
N ASP A 267 -7.16 15.90 9.47
CA ASP A 267 -7.40 17.05 10.34
C ASP A 267 -8.79 17.64 10.15
N LYS A 268 -9.31 17.62 8.91
CA LYS A 268 -10.64 18.14 8.57
C LYS A 268 -11.77 17.16 8.87
N TYR A 269 -11.62 15.89 8.51
CA TYR A 269 -12.71 14.91 8.54
C TYR A 269 -12.66 13.95 9.73
N LYS A 270 -11.59 13.99 10.54
CA LYS A 270 -11.42 13.19 11.77
C LYS A 270 -11.66 11.71 11.53
N LEU A 271 -10.79 11.09 10.74
CA LEU A 271 -10.90 9.67 10.42
C LEU A 271 -10.81 8.83 11.69
N THR A 272 -11.49 7.70 11.69
CA THR A 272 -11.45 6.73 12.80
C THR A 272 -10.03 6.24 13.03
N LYS A 273 -9.31 5.92 11.94
CA LYS A 273 -7.94 5.41 12.02
C LYS A 273 -7.09 5.79 10.81
N ILE A 274 -5.80 6.01 11.05
CA ILE A 274 -4.76 5.99 10.03
C ILE A 274 -3.83 4.82 10.33
N ILE A 275 -3.54 4.02 9.30
CA ILE A 275 -2.63 2.87 9.38
C ILE A 275 -1.43 3.16 8.46
N PRO A 276 -0.23 3.40 9.04
CA PRO A 276 1.03 3.49 8.32
C PRO A 276 1.40 2.19 7.58
N GLY A 277 2.29 2.25 6.58
CA GLY A 277 2.72 1.07 5.83
C GLY A 277 3.48 0.04 6.67
N HIS A 278 4.22 0.50 7.68
CA HIS A 278 5.13 -0.31 8.47
C HIS A 278 5.02 -0.04 9.99
N ASP A 279 3.79 0.11 10.49
CA ASP A 279 3.53 0.30 11.93
C ASP A 279 2.12 -0.19 12.30
N ILE A 280 1.89 -0.60 13.56
CA ILE A 280 0.63 -1.22 14.02
C ILE A 280 0.06 -0.61 15.29
#